data_AF-A0A934VU29-F1
#
_entry.id   AF-A0A934VU29-F1
#
_cell.length_a   1.000
_cell.length_b   1.000
_cell.length_c   1.000
_cell.angle_alpha   90.00
_cell.angle_beta   90.00
_cell.angle_gamma   90.00
#
_symmetry.space_group_name_H-M   'P 1'
#
loop_
_entity.id
_entity.type
_entity.pdbx_description
1 polymer ?
#
loop_
_entity_poly.entity_id
_entity_poly.type
_entity_poly.pdbx_seq_one_letter_code
_entity_poly.pdbx_strand_id
1 'polypeptide(L)'
;MPSRRQIREAVIQFLYCADLEGGADPAALREPFWNFVTESDRKALQLATFRTVHHLAHGRDGRLVEFIDRSTNACASLSAWPQAEHLKIDLERLAMLESNWSTALARLERLPKDDDDAAVADSFSEALAAFFKTDREVAATRQRFLHGMEDFPSLRGSLEAVAASIRRLQRISDRLRMVEEPEKFPEQTDLAKLRDSKAEISALRERADQTVDAVLSLKEKIDASLAGVVDNFAPERINPVDRAILRLGTYEIQHTDIPKKAVINEAIELAKRFGTTDSGRFVNGVLDKVAKQLSEN
;
A
#
# COMPACT_ATOMS: atom_id res chain seq x y z
N MET A 1 -2.59 -14.62 -2.60
CA MET A 1 -4.05 -14.38 -2.50
C MET A 1 -4.46 -14.58 -1.06
N PRO A 2 -5.12 -13.60 -0.41
CA PRO A 2 -5.50 -13.71 1.00
C PRO A 2 -6.43 -14.90 1.20
N SER A 3 -6.20 -15.64 2.28
CA SER A 3 -7.07 -16.75 2.66
C SER A 3 -8.45 -16.23 3.07
N ARG A 4 -9.49 -17.05 2.90
CA ARG A 4 -10.85 -16.73 3.35
C ARG A 4 -10.88 -16.38 4.84
N ARG A 5 -10.10 -17.09 5.65
CA ARG A 5 -9.96 -16.84 7.08
C ARG A 5 -9.45 -15.43 7.37
N GLN A 6 -8.40 -14.97 6.70
CA GLN A 6 -7.86 -13.61 6.86
C GLN A 6 -8.89 -12.55 6.48
N ILE A 7 -9.64 -12.77 5.40
CA ILE A 7 -10.70 -11.85 4.97
C ILE A 7 -11.80 -11.77 6.04
N ARG A 8 -12.29 -12.92 6.53
CA ARG A 8 -13.31 -12.95 7.58
C ARG A 8 -12.85 -12.28 8.86
N GLU A 9 -11.61 -12.50 9.26
CA GLU A 9 -11.01 -11.86 10.43
C GLU A 9 -11.01 -10.33 10.28
N ALA A 10 -10.54 -9.81 9.14
CA ALA A 10 -10.56 -8.38 8.85
C ALA A 10 -12.00 -7.82 8.84
N VAL A 11 -12.95 -8.52 8.21
CA VAL A 11 -14.35 -8.11 8.16
C VAL A 11 -14.98 -8.06 9.55
N ILE A 12 -14.74 -9.07 10.40
CA ILE A 12 -15.27 -9.10 11.78
C ILE A 12 -14.68 -7.95 12.60
N GLN A 13 -13.36 -7.74 12.53
CA GLN A 13 -12.71 -6.64 13.24
C GLN A 13 -13.27 -5.29 12.79
N PHE A 14 -13.47 -5.10 11.48
CA PHE A 14 -14.09 -3.88 10.96
C PHE A 14 -15.52 -3.70 11.49
N LEU A 15 -16.37 -4.72 11.37
CA LEU A 15 -17.77 -4.67 11.81
C LEU A 15 -17.89 -4.45 13.32
N TYR A 16 -16.93 -4.97 14.10
CA TYR A 16 -16.80 -4.71 15.53
C TYR A 16 -16.46 -3.24 15.80
N CYS A 17 -15.45 -2.69 15.12
CA CYS A 17 -15.03 -1.30 15.28
C CYS A 17 -16.07 -0.29 14.79
N ALA A 18 -16.84 -0.63 13.75
CA ALA A 18 -17.87 0.22 13.17
C ALA A 18 -19.13 0.34 14.06
N ASP A 19 -19.21 -0.45 15.13
CA ASP A 19 -20.33 -0.58 16.09
C ASP A 19 -21.63 0.11 15.65
N LEU A 20 -22.42 -0.62 14.86
CA LEU A 20 -23.57 -0.13 14.09
C LEU A 20 -24.79 0.34 14.92
N GLU A 21 -24.58 0.62 16.21
CA GLU A 21 -25.57 1.05 17.19
C GLU A 21 -25.16 2.36 17.92
N GLY A 22 -24.10 3.04 17.44
CA GLY A 22 -23.65 4.34 17.97
C GLY A 22 -22.20 4.70 17.65
N GLY A 23 -21.49 3.85 16.88
CA GLY A 23 -20.11 4.03 16.49
C GLY A 23 -19.88 5.09 15.41
N ALA A 24 -18.61 5.25 15.04
CA ALA A 24 -18.19 6.13 13.96
C ALA A 24 -18.78 5.68 12.62
N ASP A 25 -19.08 6.63 11.74
CA ASP A 25 -19.46 6.35 10.35
C ASP A 25 -18.49 5.31 9.75
N PRO A 26 -18.98 4.16 9.24
CA PRO A 26 -18.13 3.15 8.60
C PRO A 26 -17.19 3.72 7.53
N ALA A 27 -17.61 4.78 6.84
CA ALA A 27 -16.76 5.47 5.87
C ALA A 27 -15.55 6.15 6.54
N ALA A 28 -15.78 6.84 7.68
CA ALA A 28 -14.74 7.53 8.43
C ALA A 28 -13.75 6.57 9.12
N LEU A 29 -14.20 5.36 9.49
CA LEU A 29 -13.39 4.35 10.15
C LEU A 29 -12.40 3.62 9.21
N ARG A 30 -12.68 3.61 7.90
CA ARG A 30 -12.03 2.71 6.95
C ARG A 30 -10.51 2.89 6.85
N GLU A 31 -10.03 4.11 6.65
CA GLU A 31 -8.58 4.35 6.58
C GLU A 31 -7.88 4.10 7.92
N PRO A 32 -8.35 4.61 9.07
CA PRO A 32 -7.77 4.27 10.38
C PRO A 32 -7.68 2.76 10.64
N PHE A 33 -8.74 2.01 10.30
CA PHE A 33 -8.76 0.55 10.45
C PHE A 33 -7.67 -0.14 9.63
N TRP A 34 -7.59 0.17 8.33
CA TRP A 34 -6.58 -0.45 7.46
C TRP A 34 -5.16 -0.04 7.85
N ASN A 35 -4.97 1.21 8.30
CA ASN A 35 -3.69 1.65 8.83
C ASN A 35 -3.23 0.78 10.00
N PHE A 36 -4.13 0.50 10.93
CA PHE A 36 -3.83 -0.34 12.09
C PHE A 36 -3.58 -1.81 11.70
N VAL A 37 -4.52 -2.43 10.97
CA VAL A 37 -4.45 -3.88 10.68
C VAL A 37 -3.28 -4.26 9.79
N THR A 38 -2.87 -3.37 8.87
CA THR A 38 -1.76 -3.64 7.94
C THR A 38 -0.44 -3.05 8.38
N GLU A 39 -0.34 -2.47 9.59
CA GLU A 39 0.86 -1.75 10.05
C GLU A 39 2.13 -2.60 9.92
N SER A 40 2.09 -3.85 10.41
CA SER A 40 3.25 -4.75 10.39
C SER A 40 3.70 -5.08 8.95
N ASP A 41 2.75 -5.41 8.08
CA ASP A 41 3.04 -5.74 6.68
C ASP A 41 3.56 -4.51 5.91
N ARG A 42 3.00 -3.32 6.20
CA ARG A 42 3.46 -2.04 5.63
C ARG A 42 4.87 -1.70 6.08
N LYS A 43 5.20 -1.86 7.38
CA LYS A 43 6.57 -1.69 7.90
C LYS A 43 7.55 -2.61 7.19
N ALA A 44 7.21 -3.91 7.08
CA ALA A 44 8.04 -4.88 6.38
C ALA A 44 8.27 -4.50 4.89
N LEU A 45 7.21 -4.07 4.21
CA LEU A 45 7.28 -3.62 2.82
C LEU A 45 8.13 -2.34 2.65
N GLN A 46 7.98 -1.37 3.54
CA GLN A 46 8.77 -0.13 3.55
C GLN A 46 10.26 -0.43 3.78
N LEU A 47 10.58 -1.32 4.71
CA LEU A 47 11.96 -1.72 4.99
C LEU A 47 12.60 -2.47 3.81
N ALA A 48 11.85 -3.38 3.18
CA ALA A 48 12.30 -4.10 2.00
C ALA A 48 12.52 -3.14 0.81
N THR A 49 11.60 -2.18 0.62
CA THR A 49 11.72 -1.09 -0.36
C THR A 49 13.00 -0.30 -0.11
N PHE A 50 13.22 0.20 1.11
CA PHE A 50 14.41 0.97 1.46
C PHE A 50 15.71 0.18 1.23
N ARG A 51 15.79 -1.08 1.67
CA ARG A 51 16.98 -1.93 1.46
C ARG A 51 17.31 -2.07 -0.02
N THR A 52 16.28 -2.21 -0.85
CA THR A 52 16.43 -2.31 -2.31
C THR A 52 16.90 -0.96 -2.88
N VAL A 53 16.27 0.16 -2.49
CA VAL A 53 16.69 1.52 -2.87
C VAL A 53 18.16 1.76 -2.54
N HIS A 54 18.56 1.48 -1.31
CA HIS A 54 19.93 1.65 -0.83
C HIS A 54 20.93 0.80 -1.64
N HIS A 55 20.58 -0.46 -1.94
CA HIS A 55 21.39 -1.31 -2.80
C HIS A 55 21.54 -0.74 -4.22
N LEU A 56 20.44 -0.28 -4.82
CA LEU A 56 20.43 0.31 -6.17
C LEU A 56 21.19 1.64 -6.25
N ALA A 57 21.19 2.40 -5.17
CA ALA A 57 21.93 3.65 -5.02
C ALA A 57 23.44 3.44 -4.88
N HIS A 58 23.90 2.21 -4.63
CA HIS A 58 25.31 1.96 -4.36
C HIS A 58 26.23 2.39 -5.51
N GLY A 59 27.32 3.11 -5.17
CA GLY A 59 28.28 3.65 -6.13
C GLY A 59 27.74 4.80 -6.98
N ARG A 60 26.59 5.41 -6.62
CA ARG A 60 26.05 6.60 -7.29
C ARG A 60 26.92 7.83 -7.07
N ASP A 61 27.55 7.98 -5.91
CA ASP A 61 28.34 9.18 -5.56
C ASP A 61 29.45 9.47 -6.56
N GLY A 62 30.22 8.44 -6.97
CA GLY A 62 31.26 8.60 -7.98
C GLY A 62 30.71 9.10 -9.33
N ARG A 63 29.51 8.63 -9.71
CA ARG A 63 28.83 9.06 -10.94
C ARG A 63 28.28 10.49 -10.80
N LEU A 64 27.88 10.89 -9.59
CA LEU A 64 27.42 12.23 -9.30
C LEU A 64 28.58 13.24 -9.38
N VAL A 65 29.75 12.91 -8.83
CA VAL A 65 30.95 13.75 -8.98
C VAL A 65 31.31 13.96 -10.46
N GLU A 66 31.31 12.88 -11.25
CA GLU A 66 31.52 12.93 -12.71
C GLU A 66 30.48 13.80 -13.42
N PHE A 67 29.20 13.75 -12.99
CA PHE A 67 28.15 14.61 -13.53
C PHE A 67 28.37 16.09 -13.18
N ILE A 68 28.66 16.42 -11.92
CA ILE A 68 28.82 17.81 -11.47
C ILE A 68 29.95 18.50 -12.25
N ASP A 69 31.11 17.85 -12.35
CA ASP A 69 32.25 18.38 -13.11
C ASP A 69 31.89 18.66 -14.58
N ARG A 70 31.24 17.70 -15.24
CA ARG A 70 30.81 17.85 -16.64
C ARG A 70 29.70 18.88 -16.82
N SER A 71 28.81 19.00 -15.83
CA SER A 71 27.74 19.99 -15.83
C SER A 71 28.31 21.40 -15.77
N THR A 72 29.33 21.64 -14.94
CA THR A 72 30.01 22.95 -14.89
C THR A 72 30.61 23.34 -16.24
N ASN A 73 31.30 22.40 -16.90
CA ASN A 73 31.88 22.61 -18.23
C ASN A 73 30.80 22.85 -19.31
N ALA A 74 29.69 22.12 -19.24
CA ALA A 74 28.55 22.29 -20.14
C ALA A 74 27.86 23.65 -19.96
N CYS A 75 27.63 24.11 -18.73
CA CYS A 75 27.05 25.43 -18.45
C CYS A 75 27.93 26.58 -18.95
N ALA A 76 29.26 26.46 -18.86
CA ALA A 76 30.19 27.43 -19.44
C ALA A 76 30.04 27.50 -20.97
N SER A 77 29.93 26.35 -21.63
CA SER A 77 29.71 26.26 -23.08
C SER A 77 28.37 26.84 -23.51
N LEU A 78 27.30 26.57 -22.75
CA LEU A 78 25.94 27.06 -23.00
C LEU A 78 25.79 28.57 -22.82
N SER A 79 26.65 29.21 -22.03
CA SER A 79 26.57 30.66 -21.76
C SER A 79 26.80 31.51 -23.02
N ALA A 80 27.37 30.94 -24.08
CA ALA A 80 27.50 31.59 -25.39
C ALA A 80 26.25 31.43 -26.30
N TRP A 81 25.20 30.74 -25.83
CA TRP A 81 24.04 30.34 -26.65
C TRP A 81 22.71 30.72 -25.96
N PRO A 82 22.26 31.97 -26.09
CA PRO A 82 21.01 32.44 -25.44
C PRO A 82 19.76 31.63 -25.83
N GLN A 83 19.73 31.08 -27.04
CA GLN A 83 18.61 30.24 -27.51
C GLN A 83 18.53 28.89 -26.76
N ALA A 84 19.64 28.45 -26.17
CA ALA A 84 19.76 27.21 -25.40
C ALA A 84 19.74 27.45 -23.88
N GLU A 85 19.33 28.63 -23.40
CA GLU A 85 19.35 28.99 -21.97
C GLU A 85 18.58 28.00 -21.09
N HIS A 86 17.48 27.42 -21.60
CA HIS A 86 16.72 26.41 -20.87
C HIS A 86 17.53 25.15 -20.55
N LEU A 87 18.50 24.75 -21.39
CA LEU A 87 19.38 23.61 -21.12
C LEU A 87 20.33 23.91 -19.95
N LYS A 88 20.78 25.16 -19.83
CA LYS A 88 21.62 25.59 -18.72
C LYS A 88 20.82 25.61 -17.42
N ILE A 89 19.60 26.17 -17.44
CA ILE A 89 18.67 26.15 -16.30
C ILE A 89 18.39 24.71 -15.85
N ASP A 90 18.22 23.78 -16.80
CA ASP A 90 18.00 22.37 -16.51
C ASP A 90 19.20 21.72 -15.82
N LEU A 91 20.43 22.00 -16.26
CA LEU A 91 21.65 21.50 -15.62
C LEU A 91 21.84 22.04 -14.20
N GLU A 92 21.61 23.34 -14.01
CA GLU A 92 21.68 23.96 -12.68
C GLU A 92 20.62 23.39 -11.73
N ARG A 93 19.40 23.20 -12.24
CA ARG A 93 18.32 22.54 -11.50
C ARG A 93 18.66 21.09 -11.19
N LEU A 94 19.25 20.35 -12.12
CA LEU A 94 19.69 18.98 -11.89
C LEU A 94 20.72 18.93 -10.77
N ALA A 95 21.76 19.76 -10.79
CA ALA A 95 22.76 19.79 -9.72
C ALA A 95 22.13 19.99 -8.33
N MET A 96 21.17 20.91 -8.21
CA MET A 96 20.40 21.10 -6.98
C MET A 96 19.56 19.88 -6.61
N LEU A 97 18.79 19.32 -7.55
CA LEU A 97 17.93 18.15 -7.29
C LEU A 97 18.74 16.90 -6.92
N GLU A 98 19.92 16.70 -7.51
CA GLU A 98 20.83 15.60 -7.19
C GLU A 98 21.41 15.72 -5.76
N SER A 99 21.68 16.95 -5.31
CA SER A 99 22.05 17.23 -3.92
C SER A 99 20.90 16.93 -2.96
N ASN A 100 19.68 17.36 -3.31
CA ASN A 100 18.48 17.05 -2.52
C ASN A 100 18.21 15.54 -2.45
N TRP A 101 18.41 14.83 -3.55
CA TRP A 101 18.29 13.38 -3.62
C TRP A 101 19.26 12.69 -2.66
N SER A 102 20.52 13.13 -2.64
CA SER A 102 21.56 12.58 -1.76
C SER A 102 21.23 12.85 -0.29
N THR A 103 20.70 14.04 0.00
CA THR A 103 20.23 14.42 1.33
C THR A 103 19.04 13.58 1.78
N ALA A 104 18.09 13.31 0.87
CA ALA A 104 16.92 12.48 1.15
C ALA A 104 17.32 11.02 1.45
N LEU A 105 18.27 10.46 0.69
CA LEU A 105 18.80 9.12 0.97
C LEU A 105 19.52 9.07 2.33
N ALA A 106 20.38 10.04 2.61
CA ALA A 106 21.08 10.12 3.91
C ALA A 106 20.11 10.28 5.09
N ARG A 107 18.98 10.96 4.91
CA ARG A 107 17.92 11.03 5.92
C ARG A 107 17.32 9.65 6.19
N LEU A 108 17.00 8.88 5.14
CA LEU A 108 16.49 7.51 5.26
C LEU A 108 17.48 6.57 5.98
N GLU A 109 18.77 6.71 5.69
CA GLU A 109 19.82 5.91 6.33
C GLU A 109 19.93 6.17 7.84
N ARG A 110 19.64 7.39 8.29
CA ARG A 110 19.74 7.79 9.71
C ARG A 110 18.51 7.45 10.54
N LEU A 111 17.34 7.30 9.92
CA LEU A 111 16.12 7.01 10.66
C LEU A 111 16.19 5.60 11.29
N PRO A 112 15.60 5.42 12.49
CA PRO A 112 15.42 4.10 13.07
C PRO A 112 14.50 3.27 12.17
N LYS A 113 14.90 2.02 11.90
CA LYS A 113 14.22 1.14 10.94
C LYS A 113 13.46 -0.01 11.60
N ASP A 114 13.83 -0.33 12.83
CA ASP A 114 13.29 -1.42 13.64
C ASP A 114 12.73 -0.88 14.96
N ASP A 115 12.18 0.34 14.95
CA ASP A 115 11.58 0.98 16.13
C ASP A 115 10.06 0.70 16.15
N ASP A 116 9.54 0.34 17.33
CA ASP A 116 8.13 0.09 17.56
C ASP A 116 7.33 1.38 17.76
N ASP A 117 7.99 2.54 17.90
CA ASP A 117 7.35 3.85 18.01
C ASP A 117 6.63 4.24 16.69
N ALA A 118 5.32 4.48 16.77
CA ALA A 118 4.48 4.86 15.64
C ALA A 118 4.92 6.17 14.98
N ALA A 119 5.38 7.16 15.75
CA ALA A 119 5.84 8.44 15.21
C ALA A 119 7.14 8.26 14.40
N VAL A 120 7.98 7.30 14.80
CA VAL A 120 9.20 6.94 14.06
C VAL A 120 8.86 6.22 12.76
N ALA A 121 7.90 5.28 12.79
CA ALA A 121 7.41 4.58 11.61
C ALA A 121 6.79 5.54 10.58
N ASP A 122 5.95 6.47 11.04
CA ASP A 122 5.36 7.51 10.19
C ASP A 122 6.43 8.42 9.58
N SER A 123 7.41 8.84 10.39
CA SER A 123 8.55 9.62 9.91
C SER A 123 9.37 8.91 8.82
N PHE A 124 9.52 7.58 8.92
CA PHE A 124 10.19 6.77 7.92
C PHE A 124 9.38 6.66 6.63
N SER A 125 8.06 6.42 6.75
CA SER A 125 7.12 6.40 5.63
C SER A 125 7.15 7.72 4.85
N GLU A 126 7.05 8.85 5.57
CA GLU A 126 7.11 10.19 4.99
C GLU A 126 8.45 10.46 4.30
N ALA A 127 9.56 10.08 4.92
CA ALA A 127 10.89 10.24 4.33
C ALA A 127 11.04 9.42 3.04
N LEU A 128 10.48 8.21 2.99
CA LEU A 128 10.54 7.35 1.80
C LEU A 128 9.68 7.93 0.66
N ALA A 129 8.49 8.43 0.98
CA ALA A 129 7.63 9.12 0.02
C ALA A 129 8.29 10.40 -0.53
N ALA A 130 8.92 11.19 0.34
CA ALA A 130 9.67 12.38 -0.06
C ALA A 130 10.86 12.03 -0.97
N PHE A 131 11.60 10.97 -0.66
CA PHE A 131 12.70 10.49 -1.49
C PHE A 131 12.24 10.15 -2.91
N PHE A 132 11.18 9.35 -3.07
CA PHE A 132 10.68 8.99 -4.39
C PHE A 132 10.10 10.19 -5.14
N LYS A 133 9.49 11.15 -4.44
CA LYS A 133 9.10 12.43 -5.04
C LYS A 133 10.31 13.15 -5.65
N THR A 134 11.40 13.27 -4.90
CA THR A 134 12.64 13.88 -5.41
C THR A 134 13.24 13.08 -6.57
N ASP A 135 13.27 11.75 -6.50
CA ASP A 135 13.78 10.91 -7.60
C ASP A 135 12.98 11.10 -8.90
N ARG A 136 11.65 11.18 -8.82
CA ARG A 136 10.79 11.49 -9.98
C ARG A 136 11.09 12.86 -10.59
N GLU A 137 11.29 13.88 -9.76
CA GLU A 137 11.63 15.23 -10.23
C GLU A 137 13.01 15.25 -10.91
N VAL A 138 13.99 14.55 -10.35
CA VAL A 138 15.31 14.36 -10.96
C VAL A 138 15.16 13.67 -12.32
N ALA A 139 14.46 12.52 -12.37
CA ALA A 139 14.26 11.76 -13.59
C ALA A 139 13.56 12.58 -14.68
N ALA A 140 12.50 13.30 -14.35
CA ALA A 140 11.78 14.17 -15.28
C ALA A 140 12.69 15.28 -15.84
N THR A 141 13.51 15.89 -14.98
CA THR A 141 14.45 16.96 -15.41
C THR A 141 15.55 16.40 -16.32
N ARG A 142 16.07 15.21 -16.03
CA ARG A 142 17.06 14.53 -16.89
C ARG A 142 16.49 14.25 -18.29
N GLN A 143 15.26 13.76 -18.36
CA GLN A 143 14.59 13.51 -19.65
C GLN A 143 14.35 14.81 -20.42
N ARG A 144 13.90 15.87 -19.74
CA ARG A 144 13.71 17.19 -20.37
C ARG A 144 15.01 17.72 -20.97
N PHE A 145 16.11 17.65 -20.23
CA PHE A 145 17.42 18.07 -20.73
C PHE A 145 17.85 17.26 -21.96
N LEU A 146 17.78 15.92 -21.88
CA LEU A 146 18.18 15.04 -22.98
C LEU A 146 17.36 15.28 -24.25
N HIS A 147 16.06 15.53 -24.12
CA HIS A 147 15.19 15.86 -25.26
C HIS A 147 15.47 17.26 -25.81
N GLY A 148 15.60 18.27 -24.94
CA GLY A 148 15.89 19.64 -25.39
C GLY A 148 17.22 19.76 -26.13
N MET A 149 18.20 18.88 -25.84
CA MET A 149 19.44 18.82 -26.61
C MET A 149 19.24 18.44 -28.09
N GLU A 150 18.15 17.75 -28.45
CA GLU A 150 17.87 17.34 -29.83
C GLU A 150 17.63 18.55 -30.74
N ASP A 151 17.14 19.66 -30.18
CA ASP A 151 16.91 20.93 -30.88
C ASP A 151 18.22 21.68 -31.22
N PHE A 152 19.36 21.27 -30.64
CA PHE A 152 20.66 21.93 -30.85
C PHE A 152 21.75 20.95 -31.32
N PRO A 153 21.69 20.46 -32.58
CA PRO A 153 22.68 19.52 -33.11
C PRO A 153 24.13 20.03 -33.07
N SER A 154 24.34 21.35 -33.19
CA SER A 154 25.65 22.00 -33.09
C SER A 154 26.31 21.87 -31.72
N LEU A 155 25.50 21.70 -30.66
CA LEU A 155 25.97 21.57 -29.28
C LEU A 155 26.17 20.11 -28.84
N ARG A 156 25.84 19.13 -29.70
CA ARG A 156 25.92 17.71 -29.34
C ARG A 156 27.32 17.32 -28.86
N GLY A 157 28.38 17.77 -29.54
CA GLY A 157 29.75 17.44 -29.18
C GLY A 157 30.17 17.96 -27.79
N SER A 158 29.80 19.20 -27.46
CA SER A 158 30.14 19.80 -26.16
C SER A 158 29.29 19.25 -25.01
N LEU A 159 28.06 18.83 -25.29
CA LEU A 159 27.13 18.33 -24.28
C LEU A 159 27.13 16.79 -24.12
N GLU A 160 27.75 16.03 -25.02
CA GLU A 160 27.67 14.56 -24.98
C GLU A 160 28.24 13.96 -23.69
N ALA A 161 29.31 14.55 -23.15
CA ALA A 161 29.89 14.08 -21.89
C ALA A 161 28.90 14.18 -20.73
N VAL A 162 28.22 15.33 -20.57
CA VAL A 162 27.21 15.52 -19.51
C VAL A 162 25.97 14.68 -19.79
N ALA A 163 25.53 14.57 -21.05
CA ALA A 163 24.42 13.71 -21.44
C ALA A 163 24.68 12.23 -21.12
N ALA A 164 25.90 11.74 -21.36
CA ALA A 164 26.30 10.38 -21.00
C ALA A 164 26.26 10.15 -19.48
N SER A 165 26.71 11.12 -18.66
CA SER A 165 26.57 11.06 -17.21
C SER A 165 25.09 11.03 -16.78
N ILE A 166 24.26 11.90 -17.37
CA ILE A 166 22.82 11.95 -17.12
C ILE A 166 22.16 10.60 -17.44
N ARG A 167 22.43 10.00 -18.61
CA ARG A 167 21.89 8.67 -18.98
C ARG A 167 22.35 7.58 -18.00
N ARG A 168 23.59 7.63 -17.51
CA ARG A 168 24.08 6.68 -16.50
C ARG A 168 23.32 6.81 -15.18
N LEU A 169 23.09 8.03 -14.70
CA LEU A 169 22.33 8.29 -13.48
C LEU A 169 20.83 7.98 -13.66
N GLN A 170 20.29 8.22 -14.85
CA GLN A 170 18.90 7.91 -15.19
C GLN A 170 18.58 6.42 -15.03
N ARG A 171 19.51 5.53 -15.43
CA ARG A 171 19.35 4.08 -15.22
C ARG A 171 19.14 3.69 -13.75
N ILE A 172 19.61 4.50 -12.80
CA ILE A 172 19.35 4.28 -11.37
C ILE A 172 17.89 4.62 -11.07
N SER A 173 17.43 5.82 -11.44
CA SER A 173 16.03 6.22 -11.24
C SER A 173 15.04 5.32 -11.98
N ASP A 174 15.39 4.81 -13.16
CA ASP A 174 14.57 3.82 -13.88
C ASP A 174 14.42 2.53 -13.07
N ARG A 175 15.47 2.06 -12.39
CA ARG A 175 15.42 0.89 -11.51
C ARG A 175 14.67 1.21 -10.21
N LEU A 176 14.83 2.41 -9.65
CA LEU A 176 14.10 2.85 -8.45
C LEU A 176 12.59 2.91 -8.69
N ARG A 177 12.16 3.34 -9.89
CA ARG A 177 10.76 3.28 -10.30
C ARG A 177 10.20 1.86 -10.25
N MET A 178 11.02 0.85 -10.57
CA MET A 178 10.59 -0.55 -10.44
C MET A 178 10.37 -0.96 -8.99
N VAL A 179 11.13 -0.40 -8.05
CA VAL A 179 10.94 -0.65 -6.61
C VAL A 179 9.71 0.08 -6.08
N GLU A 180 9.43 1.29 -6.58
CA GLU A 180 8.26 2.07 -6.17
C GLU A 180 6.94 1.46 -6.68
N GLU A 181 6.95 1.02 -7.93
CA GLU A 181 5.77 0.51 -8.65
C GLU A 181 6.01 -0.92 -9.20
N PRO A 182 6.38 -1.91 -8.36
CA PRO A 182 6.79 -3.24 -8.81
C PRO A 182 5.70 -3.98 -9.60
N GLU A 183 4.44 -3.66 -9.34
CA GLU A 183 3.28 -4.16 -10.10
C GLU A 183 3.31 -3.79 -11.59
N LYS A 184 3.95 -2.68 -11.98
CA LYS A 184 4.04 -2.24 -13.38
C LYS A 184 5.18 -2.91 -14.14
N PHE A 185 6.01 -3.71 -13.46
CA PHE A 185 7.20 -4.35 -14.04
C PHE A 185 7.18 -5.87 -13.81
N PRO A 186 6.22 -6.59 -14.42
CA PRO A 186 6.02 -8.01 -14.13
C PRO A 186 7.21 -8.90 -14.51
N GLU A 187 7.98 -8.50 -15.52
CA GLU A 187 9.15 -9.19 -16.07
C GLU A 187 10.35 -9.22 -15.09
N GLN A 188 10.36 -8.35 -14.07
CA GLN A 188 11.48 -8.23 -13.12
C GLN A 188 11.31 -9.23 -11.98
N THR A 189 11.84 -10.44 -12.15
CA THR A 189 11.70 -11.55 -11.18
C THR A 189 12.25 -11.22 -9.79
N ASP A 190 13.28 -10.37 -9.72
CA ASP A 190 13.92 -9.98 -8.45
C ASP A 190 12.98 -9.18 -7.53
N LEU A 191 11.90 -8.62 -8.09
CA LEU A 191 10.90 -7.83 -7.36
C LEU A 191 9.68 -8.66 -6.93
N ALA A 192 9.68 -9.98 -7.19
CA ALA A 192 8.53 -10.84 -6.92
C ALA A 192 8.01 -10.69 -5.48
N LYS A 193 8.90 -10.71 -4.48
CA LYS A 193 8.51 -10.58 -3.07
C LYS A 193 7.80 -9.26 -2.76
N LEU A 194 8.32 -8.13 -3.24
CA LEU A 194 7.71 -6.81 -3.02
C LEU A 194 6.33 -6.74 -3.68
N ARG A 195 6.23 -7.25 -4.90
CA ARG A 195 4.97 -7.31 -5.65
C ARG A 195 3.95 -8.18 -4.93
N ASP A 196 4.35 -9.37 -4.51
CA ASP A 196 3.47 -10.34 -3.84
C ASP A 196 2.97 -9.77 -2.52
N SER A 197 3.84 -9.20 -1.67
CA SER A 197 3.43 -8.55 -0.42
C SER A 197 2.47 -7.38 -0.64
N LYS A 198 2.77 -6.48 -1.59
CA LYS A 198 1.88 -5.35 -1.92
C LYS A 198 0.53 -5.83 -2.46
N ALA A 199 0.55 -6.84 -3.34
CA ALA A 199 -0.66 -7.43 -3.91
C ALA A 199 -1.50 -8.15 -2.83
N GLU A 200 -0.87 -8.83 -1.88
CA GLU A 200 -1.58 -9.49 -0.77
C GLU A 200 -2.29 -8.50 0.15
N ILE A 201 -1.61 -7.42 0.56
CA ILE A 201 -2.22 -6.36 1.38
C ILE A 201 -3.40 -5.73 0.63
N SER A 202 -3.20 -5.37 -0.65
CA SER A 202 -4.23 -4.76 -1.48
C SER A 202 -5.43 -5.69 -1.68
N ALA A 203 -5.18 -6.96 -1.99
CA ALA A 203 -6.25 -7.94 -2.21
C ALA A 203 -7.00 -8.27 -0.91
N LEU A 204 -6.32 -8.29 0.24
CA LEU A 204 -6.98 -8.45 1.54
C LEU A 204 -7.93 -7.29 1.79
N ARG A 205 -7.43 -6.06 1.61
CA ARG A 205 -8.21 -4.84 1.78
C ARG A 205 -9.43 -4.81 0.88
N GLU A 206 -9.23 -5.00 -0.42
CA GLU A 206 -10.30 -4.96 -1.41
C GLU A 206 -11.40 -5.98 -1.10
N ARG A 207 -11.04 -7.24 -0.84
CA ARG A 207 -12.03 -8.31 -0.59
C ARG A 207 -12.77 -8.12 0.73
N ALA A 208 -12.07 -7.66 1.77
CA ALA A 208 -12.69 -7.38 3.05
C ALA A 208 -13.66 -6.19 2.95
N ASP A 209 -13.25 -5.11 2.29
CA ASP A 209 -14.09 -3.93 2.02
C ASP A 209 -15.35 -4.31 1.23
N GLN A 210 -15.21 -5.07 0.14
CA GLN A 210 -16.35 -5.57 -0.64
C GLN A 210 -17.33 -6.39 0.23
N THR A 211 -16.80 -7.23 1.12
CA THR A 211 -17.63 -8.06 2.01
C THR A 211 -18.31 -7.21 3.08
N VAL A 212 -17.59 -6.24 3.67
CA VAL A 212 -18.15 -5.27 4.62
C VAL A 212 -19.29 -4.51 3.97
N ASP A 213 -19.09 -3.95 2.77
CA ASP A 213 -20.10 -3.17 2.05
C ASP A 213 -21.34 -4.01 1.76
N ALA A 214 -21.15 -5.28 1.37
CA ALA A 214 -22.25 -6.20 1.16
C ALA A 214 -23.03 -6.50 2.46
N VAL A 215 -22.34 -6.77 3.57
CA VAL A 215 -22.97 -6.99 4.88
C VAL A 215 -23.73 -5.76 5.36
N LEU A 216 -23.14 -4.57 5.26
CA LEU A 216 -23.76 -3.32 5.67
C LEU A 216 -25.01 -3.00 4.84
N SER A 217 -24.95 -3.20 3.52
CA SER A 217 -26.09 -2.96 2.62
C SER A 217 -27.29 -3.89 2.89
N LEU A 218 -27.04 -5.07 3.46
CA LEU A 218 -28.05 -6.09 3.76
C LEU A 218 -28.35 -6.21 5.26
N LYS A 219 -27.80 -5.31 6.08
CA LYS A 219 -27.86 -5.39 7.55
C LYS A 219 -29.26 -5.67 8.08
N GLU A 220 -30.27 -4.93 7.61
CA GLU A 220 -31.65 -5.09 8.09
C GLU A 220 -32.24 -6.47 7.77
N LYS A 221 -31.96 -7.01 6.57
CA LYS A 221 -32.41 -8.35 6.15
C LYS A 221 -31.69 -9.45 6.93
N ILE A 222 -30.40 -9.25 7.17
CA ILE A 222 -29.57 -10.15 7.97
C ILE A 222 -30.08 -10.17 9.42
N ASP A 223 -30.29 -9.00 10.03
CA ASP A 223 -30.80 -8.88 11.41
C ASP A 223 -32.22 -9.46 11.52
N ALA A 224 -33.08 -9.29 10.51
CA ALA A 224 -34.40 -9.93 10.46
C ALA A 224 -34.33 -11.47 10.40
N SER A 225 -33.38 -12.01 9.64
CA SER A 225 -33.15 -13.46 9.56
C SER A 225 -32.67 -14.03 10.91
N LEU A 226 -31.79 -13.30 11.59
CA LEU A 226 -31.33 -13.66 12.94
C LEU A 226 -32.48 -13.59 13.96
N ALA A 227 -33.33 -12.57 13.87
CA ALA A 227 -34.52 -12.43 14.70
C ALA A 227 -35.52 -13.59 14.54
N GLY A 228 -35.56 -14.22 13.37
CA GLY A 228 -36.39 -15.39 13.10
C GLY A 228 -35.94 -16.69 13.78
N VAL A 229 -34.72 -16.75 14.33
CA VAL A 229 -34.15 -17.98 14.92
C VAL A 229 -33.63 -17.83 16.35
N VAL A 230 -33.49 -16.59 16.82
CA VAL A 230 -33.07 -16.24 18.18
C VAL A 230 -34.26 -15.70 18.97
N ASP A 231 -34.59 -16.35 20.07
CA ASP A 231 -35.68 -15.91 20.95
C ASP A 231 -35.34 -14.55 21.60
N ASN A 232 -36.29 -13.61 21.56
CA ASN A 232 -36.11 -12.24 22.07
C ASN A 232 -34.85 -11.55 21.49
N PHE A 233 -34.59 -11.75 20.20
CA PHE A 233 -33.44 -11.14 19.52
C PHE A 233 -33.44 -9.61 19.70
N ALA A 234 -32.40 -9.14 20.35
CA ALA A 234 -32.03 -7.74 20.42
C ALA A 234 -30.53 -7.69 20.09
N PRO A 235 -30.13 -7.21 18.89
CA PRO A 235 -28.74 -7.10 18.50
C PRO A 235 -27.85 -6.49 19.58
N GLU A 236 -28.35 -5.48 20.28
CA GLU A 236 -27.70 -4.71 21.35
C GLU A 236 -27.31 -5.57 22.56
N ARG A 237 -28.00 -6.71 22.75
CA ARG A 237 -27.76 -7.64 23.87
C ARG A 237 -26.77 -8.74 23.53
N ILE A 238 -26.42 -8.90 22.26
CA ILE A 238 -25.44 -9.87 21.80
C ILE A 238 -24.05 -9.26 21.94
N ASN A 239 -23.08 -10.05 22.40
CA ASN A 239 -21.69 -9.63 22.42
C ASN A 239 -21.31 -9.06 21.03
N PRO A 240 -20.70 -7.86 20.94
CA PRO A 240 -20.44 -7.21 19.65
C PRO A 240 -19.64 -8.07 18.67
N VAL A 241 -18.70 -8.89 19.17
CA VAL A 241 -17.92 -9.83 18.34
C VAL A 241 -18.81 -10.94 17.80
N ASP A 242 -19.63 -11.56 18.65
CA ASP A 242 -20.57 -12.61 18.22
C ASP A 242 -21.59 -12.05 17.22
N ARG A 243 -22.07 -10.82 17.44
CA ARG A 243 -22.96 -10.12 16.51
C ARG A 243 -22.31 -9.92 15.15
N ALA A 244 -21.04 -9.48 15.11
CA ALA A 244 -20.30 -9.33 13.85
C ALA A 244 -20.12 -10.67 13.13
N ILE A 245 -19.77 -11.73 13.87
CA ILE A 245 -19.63 -13.10 13.34
C ILE A 245 -20.97 -13.62 12.79
N LEU A 246 -22.07 -13.42 13.52
CA LEU A 246 -23.40 -13.85 13.11
C LEU A 246 -23.88 -13.11 11.86
N ARG A 247 -23.65 -11.79 11.78
CA ARG A 247 -23.99 -11.00 10.59
C ARG A 247 -23.22 -11.47 9.36
N LEU A 248 -21.90 -11.64 9.49
CA LEU A 248 -21.06 -12.15 8.41
C LEU A 248 -21.46 -13.58 8.00
N GLY A 249 -21.64 -14.48 8.96
CA GLY A 249 -22.01 -15.87 8.70
C GLY A 249 -23.38 -16.00 8.04
N THR A 250 -24.35 -15.20 8.47
CA THR A 250 -25.70 -15.15 7.87
C THR A 250 -25.63 -14.62 6.44
N TYR A 251 -24.89 -13.53 6.21
CA TYR A 251 -24.65 -13.02 4.87
C TYR A 251 -24.05 -14.09 3.95
N GLU A 252 -22.98 -14.76 4.37
CA GLU A 252 -22.34 -15.80 3.56
C GLU A 252 -23.30 -16.97 3.28
N ILE A 253 -24.12 -17.39 4.26
CA ILE A 253 -25.11 -18.47 4.10
C ILE A 253 -26.20 -18.11 3.09
N GLN A 254 -26.64 -16.84 3.05
CA GLN A 254 -27.80 -16.39 2.28
C GLN A 254 -27.46 -15.82 0.91
N HIS A 255 -26.27 -15.26 0.75
CA HIS A 255 -25.94 -14.39 -0.38
C HIS A 255 -24.66 -14.79 -1.11
N THR A 256 -24.07 -15.94 -0.77
CA THR A 256 -22.87 -16.45 -1.45
C THR A 256 -23.01 -17.94 -1.77
N ASP A 257 -22.21 -18.42 -2.71
CA ASP A 257 -22.16 -19.85 -3.09
C ASP A 257 -21.33 -20.70 -2.13
N ILE A 258 -20.94 -20.16 -0.97
CA ILE A 258 -20.06 -20.86 -0.05
C ILE A 258 -20.84 -21.94 0.70
N PRO A 259 -20.35 -23.21 0.76
CA PRO A 259 -21.06 -24.28 1.44
C PRO A 259 -21.39 -23.91 2.90
N LYS A 260 -22.68 -24.00 3.26
CA LYS A 260 -23.19 -23.61 4.59
C LYS A 260 -22.38 -24.21 5.75
N LYS A 261 -22.00 -25.50 5.66
CA LYS A 261 -21.16 -26.17 6.67
C LYS A 261 -19.78 -25.52 6.82
N ALA A 262 -19.16 -25.09 5.71
CA ALA A 262 -17.88 -24.40 5.75
C ALA A 262 -17.99 -23.01 6.40
N VAL A 263 -19.08 -22.27 6.09
CA VAL A 263 -19.38 -20.98 6.74
C VAL A 263 -19.49 -21.13 8.25
N ILE A 264 -20.28 -22.12 8.70
CA ILE A 264 -20.55 -22.38 10.11
C ILE A 264 -19.26 -22.79 10.83
N ASN A 265 -18.49 -23.73 10.29
CA ASN A 265 -17.24 -24.16 10.90
C ASN A 265 -16.25 -23.00 11.09
N GLU A 266 -16.08 -22.16 10.07
CA GLU A 266 -15.19 -20.99 10.19
C GLU A 266 -15.72 -19.94 11.18
N ALA A 267 -17.04 -19.73 11.24
CA ALA A 267 -17.66 -18.83 12.21
C ALA A 267 -17.39 -19.28 13.65
N ILE A 268 -17.47 -20.60 13.91
CA ILE A 268 -17.17 -21.19 15.22
C ILE A 268 -15.72 -20.97 15.60
N GLU A 269 -14.78 -21.20 14.67
CA GLU A 269 -13.36 -21.01 14.96
C GLU A 269 -13.03 -19.53 15.25
N LEU A 270 -13.68 -18.60 14.56
CA LEU A 270 -13.56 -17.17 14.85
C LEU A 270 -14.18 -16.81 16.21
N ALA A 271 -15.34 -17.40 16.55
CA ALA A 271 -16.01 -17.18 17.83
C ALA A 271 -15.21 -17.72 19.02
N LYS A 272 -14.54 -18.88 18.86
CA LYS A 272 -13.61 -19.40 19.87
C LYS A 272 -12.39 -18.51 20.07
N ARG A 273 -11.93 -17.84 19.00
CA ARG A 273 -10.72 -17.01 19.04
C ARG A 273 -10.97 -15.62 19.61
N PHE A 274 -12.10 -15.00 19.26
CA PHE A 274 -12.38 -13.59 19.59
C PHE A 274 -13.53 -13.40 20.58
N GLY A 275 -14.37 -14.41 20.77
CA GLY A 275 -15.53 -14.35 21.66
C GLY A 275 -15.21 -14.79 23.09
N THR A 276 -16.26 -15.12 23.80
CA THR A 276 -16.25 -15.65 25.18
C THR A 276 -16.27 -17.18 25.19
N THR A 277 -16.17 -17.78 26.38
CA THR A 277 -16.22 -19.24 26.57
C THR A 277 -17.42 -19.91 25.88
N ASP A 278 -18.59 -19.24 25.86
CA ASP A 278 -19.83 -19.80 25.30
C ASP A 278 -20.09 -19.41 23.83
N SER A 279 -19.29 -18.49 23.27
CA SER A 279 -19.52 -17.90 21.95
C SER A 279 -19.52 -18.94 20.83
N GLY A 280 -18.60 -19.91 20.85
CA GLY A 280 -18.56 -20.97 19.83
C GLY A 280 -19.84 -21.81 19.76
N ARG A 281 -20.42 -22.16 20.92
CA ARG A 281 -21.67 -22.93 20.99
C ARG A 281 -22.86 -22.09 20.56
N PHE A 282 -22.91 -20.84 21.00
CA PHE A 282 -23.96 -19.89 20.62
C PHE A 282 -23.98 -19.65 19.11
N VAL A 283 -22.85 -19.26 18.52
CA VAL A 283 -22.71 -19.02 17.07
C VAL A 283 -23.09 -20.25 16.25
N ASN A 284 -22.63 -21.44 16.63
CA ASN A 284 -23.01 -22.68 15.95
C ASN A 284 -24.54 -22.86 15.95
N GLY A 285 -25.17 -22.78 17.13
CA GLY A 285 -26.59 -23.02 17.30
C GLY A 285 -27.47 -22.04 16.50
N VAL A 286 -27.06 -20.78 16.40
CA VAL A 286 -27.79 -19.77 15.63
C VAL A 286 -27.63 -20.00 14.12
N LEU A 287 -26.40 -20.14 13.63
CA LEU A 287 -26.15 -20.29 12.19
C LEU A 287 -26.68 -21.62 11.62
N ASP A 288 -26.70 -22.70 12.42
CA ASP A 288 -27.35 -23.95 12.06
C ASP A 288 -28.86 -23.76 11.80
N LYS A 289 -29.54 -22.96 12.64
CA LYS A 289 -30.97 -22.66 12.45
C LYS A 289 -31.21 -21.81 11.21
N VAL A 290 -30.38 -20.77 11.00
CA VAL A 290 -30.44 -19.94 9.78
C VAL A 290 -30.28 -20.81 8.53
N ALA A 291 -29.30 -21.71 8.54
CA ALA A 291 -29.03 -22.60 7.41
C ALA A 291 -30.21 -23.53 7.07
N LYS A 292 -30.93 -24.02 8.10
CA LYS A 292 -32.10 -24.89 7.98
C LYS A 292 -33.33 -24.20 7.41
N GLN A 293 -33.62 -22.96 7.85
CA GLN A 293 -34.74 -22.18 7.31
C GLN A 293 -34.64 -21.98 5.79
N LEU A 294 -33.43 -21.95 5.24
CA LEU A 294 -33.18 -21.84 3.79
C LEU A 294 -33.22 -23.17 3.03
N SER A 295 -33.24 -24.30 3.72
CA SER A 295 -33.43 -25.62 3.06
C SER A 295 -34.88 -26.09 3.11
N GLU A 296 -35.70 -25.48 3.96
CA GLU A 296 -37.12 -25.81 4.15
C GLU A 296 -38.05 -24.92 3.31
N ASN A 297 -37.51 -23.89 2.66
CA ASN A 297 -38.15 -23.04 1.66
C ASN A 297 -37.59 -23.34 0.26
#